data_AF-A0A396U4U5-F1
#
_entry.id   AF-A0A396U4U5-F1
#
_cell.length_a   1.000
_cell.length_b   1.000
_cell.length_c   1.000
_cell.angle_alpha   90.00
_cell.angle_beta   90.00
_cell.angle_gamma   90.00
#
_symmetry.space_group_name_H-M   'P 1'
#
loop_
_entity.id
_entity.type
_entity.pdbx_description
1 polymer ?
#
loop_
_entity_poly.entity_id
_entity_poly.type
_entity_poly.pdbx_seq_one_letter_code
_entity_poly.pdbx_strand_id
1 'polypeptide(L)'
;MDIKTLFNEALLAQAAYVDGLTSGMTGEDLAKVLKESDTSITQAQAEYFASKYKVVQQMNESGFSATLFQNIESGEYHLANRGTDGVLDGDWTDANASNSAYGMAYNHVAELINFYLQVTHSKLVSSSENLRHLAFETSQSKQQLAIREAA
;
A
#
# COMPACT_ATOMS: atom_id res chain seq x y z
N MET A 1 20.22 -13.43 -9.22
CA MET A 1 19.24 -13.28 -8.13
C MET A 1 18.86 -14.68 -7.68
N ASP A 2 18.80 -14.94 -6.37
CA ASP A 2 18.47 -16.27 -5.84
C ASP A 2 16.97 -16.55 -5.99
N ILE A 3 16.61 -17.81 -6.27
CA ILE A 3 15.20 -18.19 -6.52
C ILE A 3 14.35 -18.05 -5.25
N LYS A 4 14.93 -18.25 -4.06
CA LYS A 4 14.21 -18.08 -2.80
C LYS A 4 13.91 -16.62 -2.54
N THR A 5 14.86 -15.73 -2.85
CA THR A 5 14.61 -14.27 -2.80
C THR A 5 13.46 -13.90 -3.71
N LEU A 6 13.50 -14.33 -4.98
CA LEU A 6 12.41 -14.05 -5.93
C LEU A 6 11.05 -14.57 -5.45
N PHE A 7 11.01 -15.77 -4.88
CA PHE A 7 9.79 -16.34 -4.32
C PHE A 7 9.24 -15.51 -3.15
N ASN A 8 10.10 -15.07 -2.23
CA ASN A 8 9.69 -14.27 -1.08
C ASN A 8 9.18 -12.88 -1.50
N GLU A 9 9.89 -12.21 -2.43
CA GLU A 9 9.46 -10.91 -2.95
C GLU A 9 8.13 -11.03 -3.73
N ALA A 10 7.92 -12.12 -4.47
CA ALA A 10 6.66 -12.38 -5.15
C ALA A 10 5.51 -12.58 -4.14
N LEU A 11 5.74 -13.32 -3.05
CA LEU A 11 4.72 -13.48 -2.00
C LEU A 11 4.42 -12.15 -1.28
N LEU A 12 5.42 -11.33 -1.01
CA LEU A 12 5.22 -9.98 -0.45
C LEU A 12 4.36 -9.11 -1.38
N ALA A 13 4.68 -9.10 -2.68
CA ALA A 13 3.90 -8.37 -3.67
C ALA A 13 2.46 -8.88 -3.77
N GLN A 14 2.25 -10.19 -3.72
CA GLN A 14 0.92 -10.79 -3.78
C GLN A 14 0.11 -10.52 -2.51
N ALA A 15 0.76 -10.57 -1.33
CA ALA A 15 0.14 -10.22 -0.06
C ALA A 15 -0.30 -8.75 0.01
N ALA A 16 0.34 -7.85 -0.75
CA ALA A 16 -0.05 -6.44 -0.81
C ALA A 16 -1.43 -6.21 -1.47
N TYR A 17 -1.97 -7.19 -2.20
CA TYR A 17 -3.34 -7.13 -2.74
C TYR A 17 -4.41 -7.57 -1.72
N VAL A 18 -4.02 -8.05 -0.54
CA VAL A 18 -4.96 -8.53 0.48
C VAL A 18 -5.48 -7.36 1.30
N ASP A 19 -6.79 -7.17 1.33
CA ASP A 19 -7.44 -6.20 2.20
C ASP A 19 -7.58 -6.69 3.65
N GLY A 20 -7.63 -5.75 4.59
CA GLY A 20 -7.93 -6.04 6.00
C GLY A 20 -6.72 -6.52 6.82
N LEU A 21 -5.49 -6.26 6.37
CA LEU A 21 -4.28 -6.55 7.12
C LEU A 21 -4.11 -5.52 8.25
N THR A 22 -4.34 -5.93 9.49
CA THR A 22 -4.27 -5.04 10.66
C THR A 22 -2.87 -5.05 11.30
N SER A 23 -2.51 -3.93 11.96
CA SER A 23 -1.21 -3.79 12.63
C SER A 23 -1.02 -4.87 13.71
N GLY A 24 0.12 -5.54 13.69
CA GLY A 24 0.47 -6.62 14.62
C GLY A 24 0.00 -8.01 14.19
N MET A 25 -0.78 -8.14 13.11
CA MET A 25 -1.27 -9.44 12.62
C MET A 25 -0.10 -10.37 12.26
N THR A 26 -0.16 -11.62 12.70
CA THR A 26 0.88 -12.65 12.55
C THR A 26 0.28 -14.04 12.68
N GLY A 27 1.04 -15.10 12.37
CA GLY A 27 0.66 -16.48 12.64
C GLY A 27 -0.64 -16.90 11.96
N GLU A 28 -1.49 -17.65 12.68
CA GLU A 28 -2.74 -18.21 12.13
C GLU A 28 -3.69 -17.13 11.61
N ASP A 29 -3.79 -15.98 12.29
CA ASP A 29 -4.65 -14.87 11.87
C ASP A 29 -4.20 -14.31 10.51
N LEU A 30 -2.89 -14.12 10.33
CA LEU A 30 -2.34 -13.67 9.06
C LEU A 30 -2.52 -14.71 7.97
N ALA A 31 -2.23 -15.98 8.26
CA ALA A 31 -2.39 -17.07 7.28
C ALA A 31 -3.85 -17.19 6.81
N LYS A 32 -4.80 -17.03 7.73
CA LYS A 32 -6.23 -17.07 7.42
C LYS A 32 -6.63 -15.94 6.47
N VAL A 33 -6.28 -14.70 6.80
CA VAL A 33 -6.63 -13.53 5.98
C VAL A 33 -6.00 -13.63 4.58
N LEU A 34 -4.74 -14.07 4.49
CA LEU A 34 -4.09 -14.31 3.20
C LEU A 34 -4.80 -15.40 2.37
N LYS A 35 -5.24 -16.50 3.00
CA LYS A 35 -5.90 -17.60 2.30
C LYS A 35 -7.31 -17.25 1.82
N GLU A 36 -8.07 -16.53 2.64
CA GLU A 36 -9.47 -16.14 2.37
C GLU A 36 -9.58 -15.02 1.33
N SER A 37 -8.46 -14.35 1.03
CA SER A 37 -8.38 -13.34 -0.03
C SER A 37 -8.42 -13.92 -1.45
N ASP A 38 -8.80 -13.08 -2.42
CA ASP A 38 -8.84 -13.42 -3.85
C ASP A 38 -7.46 -13.47 -4.52
N THR A 39 -6.37 -13.36 -3.75
CA THR A 39 -5.00 -13.23 -4.27
C THR A 39 -4.39 -14.52 -4.80
N SER A 40 -5.14 -15.63 -4.91
CA SER A 40 -4.62 -16.95 -5.34
C SER A 40 -3.49 -17.53 -4.47
N ILE A 41 -3.27 -17.01 -3.26
CA ILE A 41 -2.32 -17.56 -2.29
C ILE A 41 -2.83 -18.93 -1.80
N THR A 42 -2.00 -19.96 -1.94
CA THR A 42 -2.29 -21.31 -1.43
C THR A 42 -2.15 -21.37 0.09
N GLN A 43 -2.77 -22.36 0.74
CA GLN A 43 -2.67 -22.54 2.19
C GLN A 43 -1.20 -22.63 2.65
N ALA A 44 -0.39 -23.45 1.98
CA ALA A 44 1.02 -23.62 2.33
C ALA A 44 1.84 -22.33 2.17
N GLN A 45 1.52 -21.50 1.17
CA GLN A 45 2.15 -20.19 0.99
C GLN A 45 1.73 -19.21 2.08
N ALA A 46 0.45 -19.20 2.46
CA ALA A 46 -0.06 -18.36 3.54
C ALA A 46 0.59 -18.70 4.88
N GLU A 47 0.65 -20.00 5.22
CA GLU A 47 1.33 -20.50 6.42
C GLU A 47 2.83 -20.17 6.40
N TYR A 48 3.48 -20.40 5.26
CA TYR A 48 4.90 -20.06 5.08
C TYR A 48 5.14 -18.57 5.31
N PHE A 49 4.33 -17.71 4.69
CA PHE A 49 4.45 -16.26 4.81
C PHE A 49 4.21 -15.81 6.25
N ALA A 50 3.14 -16.30 6.89
CA ALA A 50 2.80 -15.94 8.26
C ALA A 50 3.80 -16.44 9.30
N SER A 51 4.57 -17.49 8.98
CA SER A 51 5.69 -17.95 9.82
C SER A 51 6.90 -17.02 9.78
N LYS A 52 6.99 -16.15 8.76
CA LYS A 52 8.15 -15.29 8.50
C LYS A 52 7.86 -13.82 8.73
N TYR A 53 6.63 -13.37 8.52
CA TYR A 53 6.28 -11.95 8.52
C TYR A 53 5.14 -11.66 9.48
N LYS A 54 5.17 -10.43 10.00
CA LYS A 54 4.03 -9.79 10.67
C LYS A 54 3.69 -8.49 9.96
N VAL A 55 2.43 -8.08 10.04
CA VAL A 55 1.95 -6.82 9.50
C VAL A 55 2.34 -5.70 10.46
N VAL A 56 2.98 -4.65 9.96
CA VAL A 56 3.30 -3.45 10.72
C VAL A 56 2.21 -2.41 10.49
N GLN A 57 1.88 -2.13 9.23
CA GLN A 57 0.87 -1.16 8.84
C GLN A 57 0.41 -1.44 7.40
N GLN A 58 -0.87 -1.23 7.14
CA GLN A 58 -1.45 -1.21 5.79
C GLN A 58 -2.07 0.17 5.53
N MET A 59 -2.02 0.62 4.28
CA MET A 59 -2.76 1.76 3.74
C MET A 59 -3.43 1.31 2.45
N ASN A 60 -4.76 1.39 2.40
CA ASN A 60 -5.58 1.09 1.22
C ASN A 60 -6.53 2.27 0.99
N GLU A 61 -6.10 3.28 0.22
CA GLU A 61 -6.87 4.50 -0.05
C GLU A 61 -6.74 4.90 -1.53
N SER A 62 -7.80 5.45 -2.11
CA SER A 62 -7.83 6.01 -3.48
C SER A 62 -7.38 5.10 -4.64
N GLY A 63 -7.25 3.78 -4.42
CA GLY A 63 -6.68 2.85 -5.40
C GLY A 63 -5.21 2.48 -5.12
N PHE A 64 -4.48 3.36 -4.43
CA PHE A 64 -3.20 3.03 -3.84
C PHE A 64 -3.36 2.02 -2.69
N SER A 65 -2.51 0.98 -2.70
CA SER A 65 -2.38 0.10 -1.55
C SER A 65 -0.95 -0.33 -1.34
N ALA A 66 -0.54 -0.23 -0.07
CA ALA A 66 0.77 -0.60 0.40
C ALA A 66 0.68 -1.22 1.79
N THR A 67 1.52 -2.23 2.01
CA THR A 67 1.65 -2.88 3.31
C THR A 67 3.12 -2.96 3.71
N LEU A 68 3.41 -2.50 4.92
CA LEU A 68 4.70 -2.66 5.57
C LEU A 68 4.66 -3.96 6.38
N PHE A 69 5.52 -4.90 6.01
CA PHE A 69 5.76 -6.13 6.73
C PHE A 69 7.07 -6.04 7.49
N GLN A 70 7.18 -6.78 8.59
CA GLN A 70 8.45 -7.01 9.27
C GLN A 70 8.74 -8.51 9.32
N ASN A 71 9.94 -8.90 8.88
CA ASN A 71 10.43 -10.25 9.07
C ASN A 71 10.63 -10.51 10.57
N ILE A 72 10.02 -11.56 11.10
CA ILE A 72 10.00 -11.87 12.53
C ILE A 72 11.38 -12.31 13.03
N GLU A 73 12.17 -12.95 12.18
CA GLU A 73 13.47 -13.53 12.51
C GLU A 73 14.59 -12.49 12.37
N SER A 74 14.65 -11.78 11.25
CA SER A 74 15.71 -10.79 10.98
C SER A 74 15.39 -9.39 11.49
N GLY A 75 14.12 -9.08 11.73
CA GLY A 75 13.66 -7.73 12.05
C GLY A 75 13.63 -6.76 10.85
N GLU A 76 13.97 -7.24 9.65
CA GLU A 76 13.98 -6.45 8.41
C GLU A 76 12.57 -6.02 8.00
N TYR A 77 12.44 -4.79 7.50
CA TYR A 77 11.18 -4.22 7.05
C TYR A 77 11.06 -4.31 5.53
N HIS A 78 9.92 -4.80 5.05
CA HIS A 78 9.61 -4.92 3.63
C HIS A 78 8.37 -4.08 3.32
N LEU A 79 8.52 -3.06 2.48
CA LEU A 79 7.42 -2.24 1.98
C LEU A 79 6.95 -2.81 0.64
N ALA A 80 5.78 -3.44 0.63
CA ALA A 80 5.18 -4.02 -0.57
C ALA A 80 4.03 -3.14 -1.05
N ASN A 81 4.04 -2.77 -2.32
CA ASN A 81 2.99 -1.98 -2.96
C ASN A 81 2.28 -2.87 -3.99
N ARG A 82 0.95 -2.83 -4.02
CA ARG A 82 0.22 -3.45 -5.11
C ARG A 82 0.29 -2.59 -6.37
N GLY A 83 0.10 -3.22 -7.52
CA GLY A 83 -0.18 -2.51 -8.77
C GLY A 83 -1.66 -2.17 -8.90
N THR A 84 -2.00 -1.42 -9.94
CA THR A 84 -3.39 -1.17 -10.35
C THR A 84 -4.03 -2.49 -10.80
N ASP A 85 -5.18 -2.84 -10.22
CA ASP A 85 -5.95 -4.01 -10.64
C ASP A 85 -7.17 -3.57 -11.46
N GLY A 86 -7.16 -3.85 -12.77
CA GLY A 86 -8.30 -3.60 -13.67
C GLY A 86 -8.24 -2.31 -14.52
N VAL A 87 -8.88 -2.37 -15.68
CA VAL A 87 -8.94 -1.28 -16.70
C VAL A 87 -10.15 -0.36 -16.48
N LEU A 88 -11.08 -0.74 -15.59
CA LEU A 88 -12.35 -0.04 -15.34
C LEU A 88 -12.56 0.32 -13.87
N ASP A 89 -11.58 0.07 -13.01
CA ASP A 89 -11.63 0.50 -11.60
C ASP A 89 -11.19 1.97 -11.48
N GLY A 90 -11.52 2.63 -10.35
CA GLY A 90 -11.08 4.00 -10.04
C GLY A 90 -9.55 4.16 -10.15
N ASP A 91 -8.87 3.05 -9.90
CA ASP A 91 -7.44 2.77 -10.09
C ASP A 91 -6.94 3.09 -11.52
N TRP A 92 -7.74 2.84 -12.55
CA TRP A 92 -7.41 3.21 -13.95
C TRP A 92 -7.67 4.69 -14.22
N THR A 93 -8.80 5.23 -13.74
CA THR A 93 -9.19 6.61 -14.05
C THR A 93 -8.29 7.66 -13.41
N ASP A 94 -7.71 7.41 -12.23
CA ASP A 94 -6.81 8.39 -11.58
C ASP A 94 -5.34 8.14 -11.92
N ALA A 95 -4.85 6.90 -11.74
CA ALA A 95 -3.45 6.57 -11.98
C ALA A 95 -3.06 6.74 -13.45
N ASN A 96 -3.87 6.25 -14.40
CA ASN A 96 -3.52 6.33 -15.82
C ASN A 96 -3.84 7.69 -16.44
N ALA A 97 -4.84 8.44 -15.95
CA ALA A 97 -5.04 9.81 -16.43
C ALA A 97 -3.86 10.70 -16.03
N SER A 98 -3.40 10.59 -14.79
CA SER A 98 -2.19 11.27 -14.33
C SER A 98 -0.94 10.78 -15.07
N ASN A 99 -0.80 9.47 -15.26
CA ASN A 99 0.33 8.91 -16.02
C ASN A 99 0.34 9.38 -17.48
N SER A 100 -0.82 9.45 -18.12
CA SER A 100 -0.95 9.96 -19.49
C SER A 100 -0.65 11.46 -19.58
N ALA A 101 -1.02 12.24 -18.57
CA ALA A 101 -0.84 13.70 -18.58
C ALA A 101 0.58 14.14 -18.11
N TYR A 102 1.18 13.40 -17.17
CA TYR A 102 2.38 13.81 -16.45
C TYR A 102 3.54 12.80 -16.54
N GLY A 103 3.34 11.64 -17.20
CA GLY A 103 4.33 10.56 -17.30
C GLY A 103 4.50 9.74 -16.02
N MET A 104 3.65 9.98 -15.01
CA MET A 104 3.64 9.26 -13.73
C MET A 104 2.25 9.31 -13.07
N ALA A 105 1.90 8.29 -12.28
CA ALA A 105 0.70 8.29 -11.45
C ALA A 105 0.89 9.22 -10.23
N TYR A 106 0.80 10.53 -10.47
CA TYR A 106 1.19 11.57 -9.51
C TYR A 106 0.55 11.40 -8.12
N ASN A 107 -0.76 11.17 -8.06
CA ASN A 107 -1.48 11.00 -6.79
C ASN A 107 -0.99 9.76 -6.02
N HIS A 108 -0.83 8.62 -6.68
CA HIS A 108 -0.34 7.38 -6.05
C HIS A 108 1.11 7.52 -5.56
N VAL A 109 1.94 8.30 -6.27
CA VAL A 109 3.31 8.60 -5.81
C VAL A 109 3.29 9.49 -4.56
N ALA A 110 2.40 10.49 -4.51
CA ALA A 110 2.23 11.31 -3.31
C ALA A 110 1.75 10.48 -2.11
N GLU A 111 0.80 9.55 -2.32
CA GLU A 111 0.31 8.63 -1.30
C GLU A 111 1.42 7.70 -0.79
N LEU A 112 2.24 7.14 -1.68
CA LEU A 112 3.40 6.34 -1.29
C LEU A 112 4.40 7.12 -0.43
N ILE A 113 4.73 8.36 -0.82
CA ILE A 113 5.65 9.21 -0.06
C ILE A 113 5.05 9.54 1.32
N ASN A 114 3.78 9.90 1.38
CA ASN A 114 3.09 10.20 2.64
C ASN A 114 3.07 8.98 3.57
N PHE A 115 2.76 7.80 3.02
CA PHE A 115 2.79 6.55 3.77
C PHE A 115 4.19 6.24 4.31
N TYR A 116 5.21 6.35 3.45
CA TYR A 116 6.59 6.14 3.84
C TYR A 116 7.02 7.10 4.97
N LEU A 117 6.69 8.39 4.86
CA LEU A 117 6.97 9.37 5.90
C LEU A 117 6.24 9.05 7.19
N GLN A 118 4.97 8.65 7.13
CA GLN A 118 4.17 8.26 8.29
C GLN A 118 4.81 7.08 9.04
N VAL A 119 5.22 6.02 8.33
CA VAL A 119 5.78 4.82 8.96
C VAL A 119 7.22 5.03 9.46
N THR A 120 7.98 5.96 8.89
CA THR A 120 9.37 6.24 9.29
C THR A 120 9.52 7.36 10.32
N HIS A 121 8.57 8.30 10.39
CA HIS A 121 8.65 9.49 11.26
C HIS A 121 7.57 9.52 12.35
N SER A 122 6.91 8.39 12.62
CA SER A 122 5.81 8.22 13.59
C SER A 122 6.15 8.54 15.06
N LYS A 123 7.39 8.98 15.37
CA LYS A 123 7.74 9.62 16.65
C LYS A 123 7.59 11.16 16.68
N LEU A 124 7.27 11.82 15.56
CA LEU A 124 7.15 13.29 15.49
C LEU A 124 5.71 13.82 15.40
N VAL A 125 4.69 12.95 15.33
CA VAL A 125 3.29 13.41 15.13
C VAL A 125 2.41 12.98 16.29
N SER A 126 2.59 13.61 17.45
CA SER A 126 1.52 13.74 18.45
C SER A 126 0.69 15.02 18.24
N SER A 127 0.79 15.65 17.07
CA SER A 127 0.10 16.90 16.74
C SER A 127 -0.43 16.82 15.31
N SER A 128 -1.66 16.33 15.19
CA SER A 128 -2.46 16.21 13.97
C SER A 128 -2.75 17.52 13.23
N GLU A 129 -2.19 18.66 13.65
CA GLU A 129 -2.38 19.96 13.00
C GLU A 129 -1.30 20.31 11.96
N ASN A 130 -0.10 19.70 12.01
CA ASN A 130 1.00 20.10 11.11
C ASN A 130 1.21 19.22 9.86
N LEU A 131 0.54 18.06 9.76
CA LEU A 131 0.66 17.20 8.56
C LEU A 131 -0.07 17.77 7.33
N ARG A 132 -0.99 18.72 7.51
CA ARG A 132 -1.61 19.45 6.38
C ARG A 132 -0.64 20.36 5.64
N HIS A 133 0.53 20.65 6.22
CA HIS A 133 1.55 21.51 5.61
C HIS A 133 2.70 20.74 4.93
N LEU A 134 2.79 19.43 5.14
CA LEU A 134 3.73 18.52 4.44
C LEU A 134 3.04 17.64 3.40
N ALA A 135 1.71 17.54 3.45
CA ALA A 135 0.93 17.14 2.29
C ALA A 135 1.29 18.10 1.15
N PHE A 136 1.66 17.58 -0.02
CA PHE A 136 1.56 18.34 -1.26
C PHE A 136 0.12 18.86 -1.33
N GLU A 137 -0.12 20.09 -0.89
CA GLU A 137 -1.40 20.75 -1.04
C GLU A 137 -1.69 20.80 -2.54
N THR A 138 -2.63 19.97 -2.97
CA THR A 138 -3.11 19.90 -4.34
C THR A 138 -3.83 21.21 -4.66
N SER A 139 -3.07 22.22 -5.10
CA SER A 139 -3.63 23.44 -5.69
C SER A 139 -4.57 23.13 -6.87
N GLN A 140 -4.43 21.94 -7.48
CA GLN A 140 -5.31 21.45 -8.54
C GLN A 140 -6.63 20.85 -8.07
N SER A 141 -6.77 20.33 -6.83
CA SER A 141 -8.06 19.75 -6.39
C SER A 141 -9.13 20.83 -6.21
N LYS A 142 -8.74 22.01 -5.70
CA LYS A 142 -9.63 23.18 -5.61
C LYS A 142 -10.01 23.76 -6.97
N GLN A 143 -9.11 23.72 -7.97
CA GLN A 143 -9.42 24.19 -9.32
C GLN A 143 -10.37 23.23 -10.06
N GLN A 144 -10.21 21.91 -9.90
CA GLN A 144 -11.14 20.96 -10.51
C GLN A 144 -12.53 20.96 -9.85
N LEU A 145 -12.62 21.19 -8.54
CA LEU A 145 -13.91 21.40 -7.86
C LEU A 145 -14.61 22.68 -8.33
N ALA A 146 -13.85 23.79 -8.46
CA ALA A 146 -14.38 25.07 -8.93
C ALA A 146 -14.87 25.05 -10.39
N ILE A 147 -14.26 24.22 -11.25
CA ILE A 147 -14.70 24.04 -12.64
C ILE A 147 -15.98 23.19 -12.72
N ARG A 148 -16.18 22.24 -11.79
CA ARG A 148 -17.41 21.44 -11.70
C ARG A 148 -18.60 22.20 -11.09
N GLU A 149 -18.37 23.16 -10.23
CA GLU A 149 -19.42 24.01 -9.64
C GLU A 149 -19.80 25.21 -10.53
N ALA A 150 -19.03 25.49 -11.58
CA ALA A 150 -19.26 26.58 -12.52
C ALA A 150 -19.84 26.15 -13.89
N ALA A 151 -20.18 24.86 -14.05
CA ALA A 151 -20.83 24.28 -15.23
C ALA A 151 -22.22 23.76 -14.88
#